data_AF-A0AA35STZ7-F1
#
_entry.id   AF-A0AA35STZ7-F1
#
_cell.length_a   1.000
_cell.length_b   1.000
_cell.length_c   1.000
_cell.angle_alpha   90.00
_cell.angle_beta   90.00
_cell.angle_gamma   90.00
#
_symmetry.space_group_name_H-M   'P 1'
#
loop_
_entity.id
_entity.type
_entity.pdbx_description
1 polymer ?
#
loop_
_entity_poly.entity_id
_entity_poly.type
_entity_poly.pdbx_seq_one_letter_code
_entity_poly.pdbx_strand_id
1 'polypeptide(L)'
;MTSTISWNLIASYYSGLPYFRDGLMTATEPWSGHYEVMGPIWIAAHTTQFSEIGYYYLKQGYGAGHLASGGSYVTLYDPKTNDFSIIIETMSHNHSVCIRPSLPDYTVAPQDATFVLNGVLAGVDELNQWTTYLEYGTGDTSEYFLDSGTVTVNGGKFTVFLPVDTVMTLSTLTGQKKGSYSGVPPSAPFPVPHYDTFDGYPDNGEAKYFADQSGVFEILPTSDPAVGKVMAQVVPERPITWCDDANQPNTLIGNITWTDVFAEVSVLLEGEGTAVFLAARMSQGGCGVAKATGVFLWLDSTGFYNITTDLAGKEQVVSEKFAVSLQTWYSLVITTQGDSVFVAIQGGGSVTSNKVTVKAQSGYVAMGTGGFYSAQFDNFAILTAS
;
A
#
# COMPACT_ATOMS: atom_id res chain seq x y z
N MET A 1 15.05 2.71 -23.53
CA MET A 1 14.25 1.73 -22.77
C MET A 1 12.97 1.49 -23.57
N THR A 2 12.49 0.26 -23.66
CA THR A 2 11.28 -0.10 -24.45
C THR A 2 10.18 -0.72 -23.58
N SER A 3 10.32 -0.62 -22.26
CA SER A 3 9.32 -0.97 -21.25
C SER A 3 9.65 -0.17 -19.98
N THR A 4 8.61 0.26 -19.27
CA THR A 4 8.67 0.93 -17.97
C THR A 4 7.66 0.25 -17.06
N ILE A 5 8.09 -0.19 -15.88
CA ILE A 5 7.23 -0.88 -14.90
C ILE A 5 7.16 -0.01 -13.65
N SER A 6 5.95 0.37 -13.26
CA SER A 6 5.70 1.18 -12.06
C SER A 6 5.68 0.29 -10.82
N TRP A 7 6.45 0.67 -9.79
CA TRP A 7 6.25 0.17 -8.44
C TRP A 7 5.44 1.22 -7.67
N ASN A 8 4.24 0.94 -7.15
CA ASN A 8 3.48 -0.32 -7.17
C ASN A 8 2.20 -0.25 -8.03
N LEU A 9 1.57 -1.40 -8.28
CA LEU A 9 0.35 -1.50 -9.08
C LEU A 9 -0.80 -0.70 -8.48
N ILE A 10 -1.09 -0.96 -7.21
CA ILE A 10 -2.18 -0.36 -6.44
C ILE A 10 -1.73 -0.19 -4.99
N ALA A 11 -2.07 0.96 -4.39
CA ALA A 11 -1.85 1.18 -2.98
C ALA A 11 -2.96 0.50 -2.17
N SER A 12 -2.69 -0.72 -1.72
CA SER A 12 -3.58 -1.53 -0.86
C SER A 12 -2.85 -1.98 0.41
N TYR A 13 -2.21 -1.03 1.07
CA TYR A 13 -1.48 -1.20 2.33
C TYR A 13 -1.73 0.01 3.22
N TYR A 14 -1.58 -0.17 4.53
CA TYR A 14 -1.98 0.81 5.53
C TYR A 14 -1.29 2.17 5.40
N SER A 15 -2.04 3.23 5.74
CA SER A 15 -1.47 4.55 6.01
C SER A 15 -0.49 4.46 7.18
N GLY A 16 0.68 5.11 7.04
CA GLY A 16 1.78 5.01 8.02
C GLY A 16 2.88 4.00 7.63
N LEU A 17 2.59 3.06 6.71
CA LEU A 17 3.64 2.23 6.12
C LEU A 17 4.46 3.01 5.07
N PRO A 18 5.73 2.62 4.83
CA PRO A 18 6.59 3.31 3.86
C PRO A 18 5.96 3.42 2.47
N TYR A 19 6.15 4.57 1.81
CA TYR A 19 5.66 4.86 0.46
C TYR A 19 4.13 4.82 0.31
N PHE A 20 3.40 5.18 1.37
CA PHE A 20 1.93 5.23 1.37
C PHE A 20 1.36 6.03 0.19
N ARG A 21 0.48 5.39 -0.57
CA ARG A 21 -0.20 5.89 -1.79
C ARG A 21 0.70 6.07 -3.02
N ASP A 22 1.88 5.43 -3.06
CA ASP A 22 2.75 5.39 -4.27
C ASP A 22 2.31 4.32 -5.30
N GLY A 23 1.01 4.08 -5.41
CA GLY A 23 0.42 3.18 -6.41
C GLY A 23 -0.22 3.93 -7.58
N LEU A 24 -0.60 3.23 -8.65
CA LEU A 24 -1.31 3.88 -9.75
C LEU A 24 -2.72 4.36 -9.34
N MET A 25 -3.32 3.69 -8.35
CA MET A 25 -4.58 4.06 -7.70
C MET A 25 -4.55 3.67 -6.21
N THR A 26 -5.55 4.12 -5.43
CA THR A 26 -5.63 3.86 -3.99
C THR A 26 -6.82 2.95 -3.67
N ALA A 27 -6.63 1.88 -2.91
CA ALA A 27 -7.68 1.00 -2.40
C ALA A 27 -7.27 0.41 -1.03
N THR A 28 -7.22 1.27 -0.03
CA THR A 28 -6.67 0.97 1.31
C THR A 28 -7.73 0.67 2.35
N GLU A 29 -9.02 0.69 1.98
CA GLU A 29 -10.15 0.53 2.89
C GLU A 29 -11.06 -0.64 2.48
N PRO A 30 -10.57 -1.88 2.53
CA PRO A 30 -11.39 -3.04 2.20
C PRO A 30 -12.65 -3.17 3.07
N TRP A 31 -12.66 -2.58 4.28
CA TRP A 31 -13.83 -2.57 5.18
C TRP A 31 -14.95 -1.64 4.73
N SER A 32 -14.65 -0.53 4.05
CA SER A 32 -15.65 0.39 3.49
C SER A 32 -15.98 0.06 2.04
N GLY A 33 -15.04 -0.58 1.33
CA GLY A 33 -15.08 -0.77 -0.12
C GLY A 33 -14.67 0.49 -0.90
N HIS A 34 -14.21 1.54 -0.21
CA HIS A 34 -13.76 2.78 -0.83
C HIS A 34 -12.44 2.57 -1.59
N TYR A 35 -12.36 3.19 -2.77
CA TYR A 35 -11.16 3.28 -3.57
C TYR A 35 -11.16 4.58 -4.37
N GLU A 36 -9.99 5.03 -4.77
CA GLU A 36 -9.80 6.25 -5.55
C GLU A 36 -9.08 5.92 -6.85
N VAL A 37 -9.72 6.20 -7.99
CA VAL A 37 -9.07 6.14 -9.31
C VAL A 37 -8.26 7.42 -9.50
N MET A 38 -6.95 7.31 -9.32
CA MET A 38 -6.04 8.44 -9.33
C MET A 38 -5.55 8.78 -10.75
N GLY A 39 -4.95 9.97 -10.91
CA GLY A 39 -4.38 10.43 -12.18
C GLY A 39 -3.48 9.43 -12.91
N PRO A 40 -2.56 8.70 -12.24
CA PRO A 40 -1.67 7.74 -12.91
C PRO A 40 -2.37 6.64 -13.71
N ILE A 41 -3.59 6.22 -13.35
CA ILE A 41 -4.39 5.28 -14.17
C ILE A 41 -4.62 5.86 -15.58
N TRP A 42 -4.98 7.13 -15.63
CA TRP A 42 -5.29 7.83 -16.86
C TRP A 42 -4.05 8.21 -17.65
N ILE A 43 -2.95 8.55 -16.97
CA ILE A 43 -1.64 8.72 -17.60
C ILE A 43 -1.17 7.42 -18.24
N ALA A 44 -1.34 6.28 -17.58
CA ALA A 44 -1.02 4.98 -18.18
C ALA A 44 -1.89 4.69 -19.42
N ALA A 45 -3.18 5.03 -19.37
CA ALA A 45 -4.12 4.80 -20.48
C ALA A 45 -3.71 5.52 -21.79
N HIS A 46 -3.06 6.69 -21.71
CA HIS A 46 -2.53 7.40 -22.87
C HIS A 46 -1.51 6.60 -23.69
N THR A 47 -0.87 5.59 -23.09
CA THR A 47 0.00 4.65 -23.79
C THR A 47 -0.66 3.29 -23.97
N THR A 48 -1.23 2.71 -22.91
CA THR A 48 -1.67 1.29 -22.92
C THR A 48 -2.95 1.03 -23.71
N GLN A 49 -3.81 2.03 -23.90
CA GLN A 49 -4.98 1.88 -24.78
C GLN A 49 -4.65 2.12 -26.26
N PHE A 50 -3.43 2.61 -26.56
CA PHE A 50 -3.01 3.06 -27.90
C PHE A 50 -1.73 2.36 -28.38
N SER A 51 -1.32 1.29 -27.72
CA SER A 51 -0.16 0.51 -28.14
C SER A 51 -0.27 -0.91 -27.65
N GLU A 52 0.37 -1.82 -28.37
CA GLU A 52 0.44 -3.23 -28.02
C GLU A 52 1.89 -3.73 -28.10
N ILE A 53 2.14 -4.84 -27.40
CA ILE A 53 3.43 -5.51 -27.50
C ILE A 53 3.67 -5.93 -28.95
N GLY A 54 4.79 -5.48 -29.51
CA GLY A 54 5.18 -5.72 -30.90
C GLY A 54 5.08 -4.48 -31.79
N TYR A 55 4.52 -3.37 -31.31
CA TYR A 55 4.60 -2.07 -31.98
C TYR A 55 6.04 -1.54 -31.95
N TYR A 56 6.38 -0.67 -32.89
CA TYR A 56 7.70 -0.07 -33.01
C TYR A 56 7.66 1.42 -32.70
N TYR A 57 8.62 1.90 -31.92
CA TYR A 57 8.89 3.33 -31.83
C TYR A 57 9.46 3.83 -33.17
N LEU A 58 8.96 4.97 -33.63
CA LEU A 58 9.62 5.68 -34.72
C LEU A 58 10.96 6.27 -34.25
N LYS A 59 11.86 6.49 -35.20
CA LYS A 59 13.24 6.93 -34.93
C LYS A 59 13.25 8.33 -34.31
N GLN A 60 14.16 8.57 -33.36
CA GLN A 60 14.41 9.90 -32.80
C GLN A 60 14.73 10.93 -33.91
N GLY A 61 14.10 12.10 -33.82
CA GLY A 61 14.13 13.15 -34.85
C GLY A 61 13.21 12.90 -36.05
N TYR A 62 12.59 11.72 -36.15
CA TYR A 62 11.71 11.28 -37.23
C TYR A 62 10.46 10.58 -36.67
N GLY A 63 9.81 11.20 -35.68
CA GLY A 63 8.61 10.67 -35.01
C GLY A 63 8.73 10.52 -33.49
N ALA A 64 9.90 10.80 -32.92
CA ALA A 64 10.10 10.91 -31.47
C ALA A 64 11.13 11.99 -31.14
N GLY A 65 10.95 12.73 -30.05
CA GLY A 65 11.90 13.76 -29.62
C GLY A 65 11.35 14.72 -28.57
N HIS A 66 12.08 15.81 -28.36
CA HIS A 66 11.66 16.91 -27.50
C HIS A 66 10.91 17.98 -28.29
N LEU A 67 9.98 18.65 -27.63
CA LEU A 67 9.29 19.82 -28.14
C LEU A 67 10.16 21.08 -27.99
N ALA A 68 9.86 22.12 -28.77
CA ALA A 68 10.69 23.33 -28.83
C ALA A 68 10.67 24.13 -27.51
N SER A 69 9.52 24.20 -26.85
CA SER A 69 9.33 24.95 -25.59
C SER A 69 9.19 24.02 -24.38
N GLY A 70 9.86 22.87 -24.38
CA GLY A 70 9.81 21.87 -23.30
C GLY A 70 8.71 20.81 -23.50
N GLY A 71 8.90 19.64 -22.89
CA GLY A 71 8.09 18.44 -23.12
C GLY A 71 8.67 17.50 -24.18
N SER A 72 7.94 16.43 -24.48
CA SER A 72 8.38 15.39 -25.43
C SER A 72 7.22 14.74 -26.18
N TYR A 73 7.55 14.02 -27.24
CA TYR A 73 6.62 13.21 -27.99
C TYR A 73 7.27 11.91 -28.47
N VAL A 74 6.47 10.86 -28.59
CA VAL A 74 6.84 9.57 -29.17
C VAL A 74 5.74 9.08 -30.10
N THR A 75 6.12 8.34 -31.14
CA THR A 75 5.16 7.67 -32.03
C THR A 75 5.38 6.18 -31.98
N LEU A 76 4.33 5.41 -31.67
CA LEU A 76 4.29 3.96 -31.78
C LEU A 76 3.53 3.58 -33.04
N TYR A 77 4.07 2.63 -33.81
CA TYR A 77 3.56 2.22 -35.11
C TYR A 77 3.41 0.70 -35.17
N ASP A 78 2.27 0.23 -35.67
CA ASP A 78 2.02 -1.17 -35.99
C ASP A 78 2.35 -1.45 -37.48
N PRO A 79 3.41 -2.22 -37.78
CA PRO A 79 3.74 -2.57 -39.16
C PRO A 79 2.73 -3.51 -39.83
N LYS A 80 1.80 -4.10 -39.08
CA LYS A 80 0.79 -5.03 -39.62
C LYS A 80 -0.42 -4.30 -40.20
N THR A 81 -0.90 -3.27 -39.50
CA THR A 81 -2.10 -2.52 -39.89
C THR A 81 -1.80 -1.14 -40.47
N ASN A 82 -0.58 -0.64 -40.27
CA ASN A 82 -0.19 0.76 -40.45
C ASN A 82 -0.83 1.75 -39.47
N ASP A 83 -1.46 1.25 -38.40
CA ASP A 83 -1.93 2.12 -37.32
C ASP A 83 -0.77 2.74 -36.56
N PHE A 84 -1.01 3.93 -36.01
CA PHE A 84 -0.05 4.58 -35.14
C PHE A 84 -0.71 5.47 -34.09
N SER A 85 0.08 5.80 -33.08
CA SER A 85 -0.30 6.69 -32.00
C SER A 85 0.88 7.59 -31.65
N ILE A 86 0.62 8.89 -31.62
CA ILE A 86 1.55 9.93 -31.16
C ILE A 86 1.15 10.27 -29.74
N ILE A 87 2.06 10.09 -28.78
CA ILE A 87 1.86 10.41 -27.37
C ILE A 87 2.75 11.60 -27.05
N ILE A 88 2.16 12.66 -26.52
CA ILE A 88 2.77 13.96 -26.30
C ILE A 88 2.61 14.31 -24.81
N GLU A 89 3.66 14.82 -24.18
CA GLU A 89 3.62 15.35 -22.82
C GLU A 89 4.32 16.71 -22.71
N THR A 90 3.80 17.58 -21.85
CA THR A 90 4.35 18.90 -21.53
C THR A 90 4.47 19.11 -20.02
N MET A 91 4.90 18.09 -19.29
CA MET A 91 4.98 18.12 -17.83
C MET A 91 6.02 19.16 -17.36
N SER A 92 5.59 20.11 -16.54
CA SER A 92 6.49 21.06 -15.90
C SER A 92 7.39 20.37 -14.89
N HIS A 93 8.57 20.94 -14.67
CA HIS A 93 9.53 20.39 -13.71
C HIS A 93 8.91 20.21 -12.32
N ASN A 94 8.26 21.25 -11.79
CA ASN A 94 7.76 21.27 -10.42
C ASN A 94 6.63 20.27 -10.16
N HIS A 95 5.93 19.83 -11.21
CA HIS A 95 4.78 18.93 -11.11
C HIS A 95 5.09 17.50 -11.57
N SER A 96 6.35 17.19 -11.90
CA SER A 96 6.78 15.87 -12.38
C SER A 96 8.02 15.32 -11.66
N VAL A 97 8.38 15.90 -10.52
CA VAL A 97 9.49 15.41 -9.70
C VAL A 97 9.17 14.02 -9.16
N CYS A 98 9.96 13.03 -9.57
CA CYS A 98 9.91 11.69 -9.03
C CYS A 98 10.77 11.60 -7.75
N ILE A 99 10.49 10.63 -6.88
CA ILE A 99 11.32 10.38 -5.69
C ILE A 99 12.77 10.01 -6.04
N ARG A 100 13.01 9.46 -7.24
CA ARG A 100 14.31 9.00 -7.73
C ARG A 100 14.38 9.05 -9.27
N PRO A 101 15.49 9.52 -9.85
CA PRO A 101 16.53 10.36 -9.25
C PRO A 101 16.03 11.80 -9.07
N SER A 102 16.86 12.67 -8.47
CA SER A 102 16.64 14.12 -8.58
C SER A 102 16.77 14.54 -10.05
N LEU A 103 15.87 15.42 -10.48
CA LEU A 103 15.81 15.95 -11.83
C LEU A 103 16.41 17.38 -11.83
N PRO A 104 17.31 17.74 -12.76
CA PRO A 104 17.72 19.12 -12.94
C PRO A 104 16.55 19.99 -13.43
N ASP A 105 16.56 21.27 -13.03
CA ASP A 105 15.55 22.23 -13.45
C ASP A 105 15.44 22.35 -14.98
N TYR A 106 14.21 22.44 -15.48
CA TYR A 106 13.90 22.76 -16.87
C TYR A 106 12.60 23.57 -16.96
N THR A 107 12.41 24.25 -18.09
CA THR A 107 11.24 25.11 -18.33
C THR A 107 10.34 24.51 -19.39
N VAL A 108 9.03 24.64 -19.18
CA VAL A 108 8.00 24.33 -20.18
C VAL A 108 7.12 25.56 -20.36
N ALA A 109 6.76 25.89 -21.60
CA ALA A 109 5.82 26.96 -21.92
C ALA A 109 4.75 26.47 -22.91
N PRO A 110 3.55 27.07 -22.89
CA PRO A 110 2.53 26.76 -23.88
C PRO A 110 3.05 26.96 -25.31
N GLN A 111 2.72 26.05 -26.23
CA GLN A 111 3.26 26.09 -27.59
C GLN A 111 2.31 25.46 -28.61
N ASP A 112 2.34 25.97 -29.84
CA ASP A 112 1.76 25.28 -30.99
C ASP A 112 2.80 24.29 -31.56
N ALA A 113 2.43 23.01 -31.60
CA ALA A 113 3.26 21.96 -32.18
C ALA A 113 2.70 21.52 -33.53
N THR A 114 3.47 21.72 -34.59
CA THR A 114 3.12 21.29 -35.94
C THR A 114 3.81 19.97 -36.28
N PHE A 115 3.02 18.98 -36.70
CA PHE A 115 3.49 17.67 -37.11
C PHE A 115 3.29 17.47 -38.62
N VAL A 116 4.23 16.74 -39.24
CA VAL A 116 4.18 16.38 -40.66
C VAL A 116 4.30 14.86 -40.78
N LEU A 117 3.22 14.21 -41.19
CA LEU A 117 3.13 12.80 -41.52
C LEU A 117 3.73 12.57 -42.91
N ASN A 118 4.71 11.68 -42.98
CA ASN A 118 5.42 11.35 -44.21
C ASN A 118 5.34 9.85 -44.51
N GLY A 119 5.71 9.48 -45.74
CA GLY A 119 5.78 8.08 -46.15
C GLY A 119 4.44 7.37 -46.02
N VAL A 120 4.44 6.20 -45.36
CA VAL A 120 3.24 5.39 -45.17
C VAL A 120 2.17 6.05 -44.30
N LEU A 121 2.52 7.11 -43.55
CA LEU A 121 1.59 7.84 -42.67
C LEU A 121 0.93 9.05 -43.37
N ALA A 122 1.40 9.43 -44.56
CA ALA A 122 0.98 10.68 -45.21
C ALA A 122 -0.48 10.69 -45.70
N GLY A 123 -1.09 9.51 -45.84
CA GLY A 123 -2.46 9.36 -46.33
C GLY A 123 -3.54 9.41 -45.25
N VAL A 124 -3.19 9.79 -44.01
CA VAL A 124 -4.14 9.93 -42.91
C VAL A 124 -4.74 11.33 -42.94
N ASP A 125 -6.07 11.40 -42.98
CA ASP A 125 -6.83 12.65 -43.02
C ASP A 125 -7.34 13.09 -41.65
N GLU A 126 -7.34 12.19 -40.65
CA GLU A 126 -7.88 12.45 -39.32
C GLU A 126 -7.22 11.58 -38.25
N LEU A 127 -7.07 12.13 -37.04
CA LEU A 127 -6.58 11.42 -35.85
C LEU A 127 -7.53 11.62 -34.67
N ASN A 128 -7.89 10.55 -33.97
CA ASN A 128 -8.62 10.64 -32.70
C ASN A 128 -7.73 11.26 -31.63
N GLN A 129 -8.28 12.17 -30.84
CA GLN A 129 -7.56 12.91 -29.80
C GLN A 129 -8.08 12.57 -28.41
N TRP A 130 -7.15 12.21 -27.53
CA TRP A 130 -7.40 12.04 -26.11
C TRP A 130 -6.51 12.97 -25.31
N THR A 131 -7.05 13.66 -24.33
CA THR A 131 -6.31 14.70 -23.58
C THR A 131 -6.49 14.56 -22.07
N THR A 132 -5.41 14.75 -21.32
CA THR A 132 -5.41 14.94 -19.87
C THR A 132 -4.80 16.30 -19.56
N TYR A 133 -5.49 17.10 -18.75
CA TYR A 133 -5.00 18.35 -18.16
C TYR A 133 -4.78 18.14 -16.66
N LEU A 134 -3.53 18.28 -16.22
CA LEU A 134 -3.18 18.21 -14.80
C LEU A 134 -3.13 19.63 -14.23
N GLU A 135 -4.07 19.92 -13.35
CA GLU A 135 -4.25 21.24 -12.73
C GLU A 135 -3.80 21.21 -11.27
N TYR A 136 -2.99 22.19 -10.88
CA TYR A 136 -2.35 22.28 -9.56
C TYR A 136 -2.68 23.59 -8.82
N GLY A 137 -3.46 24.48 -9.43
CA GLY A 137 -3.90 25.71 -8.78
C GLY A 137 -4.96 25.46 -7.70
N THR A 138 -5.01 26.36 -6.71
CA THR A 138 -5.96 26.25 -5.60
C THR A 138 -7.40 26.35 -6.11
N GLY A 139 -8.14 25.24 -6.03
CA GLY A 139 -9.54 25.14 -6.45
C GLY A 139 -9.73 24.62 -7.88
N ASP A 140 -8.65 24.40 -8.62
CA ASP A 140 -8.71 23.81 -9.95
C ASP A 140 -8.95 22.30 -9.87
N THR A 141 -9.54 21.74 -10.92
CA THR A 141 -9.83 20.30 -11.02
C THR A 141 -9.17 19.77 -12.28
N SER A 142 -8.29 18.78 -12.12
CA SER A 142 -7.68 18.08 -13.25
C SER A 142 -8.73 17.33 -14.07
N GLU A 143 -8.60 17.35 -15.39
CA GLU A 143 -9.46 16.62 -16.31
C GLU A 143 -8.68 15.48 -16.96
N TYR A 144 -9.10 14.25 -16.69
CA TYR A 144 -8.35 13.07 -17.11
C TYR A 144 -8.95 12.38 -18.33
N PHE A 145 -8.11 11.98 -19.27
CA PHE A 145 -8.43 11.06 -20.38
C PHE A 145 -9.74 11.40 -21.11
N LEU A 146 -9.88 12.67 -21.48
CA LEU A 146 -11.01 13.20 -22.21
C LEU A 146 -10.94 12.74 -23.66
N ASP A 147 -12.01 12.14 -24.17
CA ASP A 147 -12.25 12.03 -25.61
C ASP A 147 -12.46 13.46 -26.15
N SER A 148 -11.45 13.98 -26.83
CA SER A 148 -11.38 15.37 -27.29
C SER A 148 -11.79 15.51 -28.76
N GLY A 149 -12.41 14.47 -29.33
CA GLY A 149 -12.80 14.43 -30.74
C GLY A 149 -11.61 14.10 -31.64
N THR A 150 -11.48 14.83 -32.74
CA THR A 150 -10.52 14.51 -33.80
C THR A 150 -9.74 15.73 -34.28
N VAL A 151 -8.52 15.49 -34.76
CA VAL A 151 -7.66 16.46 -35.43
C VAL A 151 -7.65 16.17 -36.92
N THR A 152 -8.09 17.13 -37.74
CA THR A 152 -7.99 17.04 -39.20
C THR A 152 -6.54 17.22 -39.67
N VAL A 153 -6.09 16.32 -40.53
CA VAL A 153 -4.78 16.34 -41.16
C VAL A 153 -4.95 16.80 -42.61
N ASN A 154 -4.32 17.93 -42.95
CA ASN A 154 -4.43 18.52 -44.29
C ASN A 154 -3.11 18.34 -45.04
N GLY A 155 -3.11 17.48 -46.07
CA GLY A 155 -1.91 17.21 -46.87
C GLY A 155 -0.76 16.65 -46.03
N GLY A 156 -1.07 15.73 -45.10
CA GLY A 156 -0.11 15.15 -44.16
C GLY A 156 0.37 16.09 -43.06
N LYS A 157 -0.27 17.25 -42.85
CA LYS A 157 0.15 18.24 -41.85
C LYS A 157 -0.99 18.63 -40.91
N PHE A 158 -0.68 18.77 -39.62
CA PHE A 158 -1.59 19.29 -38.62
C PHE A 158 -0.84 20.06 -37.53
N THR A 159 -1.56 20.86 -36.74
CA THR A 159 -1.04 21.62 -35.60
C THR A 159 -1.96 21.41 -34.41
N VAL A 160 -1.38 21.21 -33.22
CA VAL A 160 -2.10 21.17 -31.95
C VAL A 160 -1.51 22.20 -31.00
N PHE A 161 -2.37 22.84 -30.20
CA PHE A 161 -1.94 23.68 -29.10
C PHE A 161 -1.69 22.80 -27.87
N LEU A 162 -0.54 23.00 -27.23
CA LEU A 162 -0.10 22.24 -26.07
C LEU A 162 0.09 23.18 -24.88
N PRO A 163 -0.85 23.22 -23.92
CA PRO A 163 -0.65 23.86 -22.64
C PRO A 163 0.47 23.17 -21.84
N VAL A 164 0.89 23.79 -20.74
CA VAL A 164 1.77 23.13 -19.75
C VAL A 164 0.97 22.06 -18.99
N ASP A 165 1.66 21.04 -18.45
CA ASP A 165 1.05 19.97 -17.64
C ASP A 165 -0.08 19.22 -18.37
N THR A 166 0.12 19.00 -19.68
CA THR A 166 -0.83 18.29 -20.55
C THR A 166 -0.24 16.98 -21.07
N VAL A 167 -1.06 15.92 -21.11
CA VAL A 167 -0.77 14.71 -21.89
C VAL A 167 -1.80 14.57 -23.00
N MET A 168 -1.35 14.40 -24.23
CA MET A 168 -2.21 14.25 -25.40
C MET A 168 -1.82 13.02 -26.19
N THR A 169 -2.80 12.19 -26.56
CA THR A 169 -2.61 11.08 -27.50
C THR A 169 -3.40 11.35 -28.77
N LEU A 170 -2.74 11.27 -29.92
CA LEU A 170 -3.33 11.35 -31.26
C LEU A 170 -3.17 10.00 -31.95
N SER A 171 -4.23 9.38 -32.44
CA SER A 171 -4.13 8.03 -33.00
C SER A 171 -5.11 7.74 -34.12
N THR A 172 -4.72 6.85 -35.04
CA THR A 172 -5.63 6.24 -36.02
C THR A 172 -6.56 5.19 -35.39
N LEU A 173 -6.19 4.67 -34.21
CA LEU A 173 -6.97 3.68 -33.49
C LEU A 173 -8.30 4.27 -33.02
N THR A 174 -9.31 3.41 -32.92
CA THR A 174 -10.65 3.72 -32.43
C THR A 174 -11.06 2.74 -31.33
N GLY A 175 -12.10 3.10 -30.57
CA GLY A 175 -12.69 2.20 -29.56
C GLY A 175 -12.09 2.34 -28.15
N GLN A 176 -11.10 3.22 -27.96
CA GLN A 176 -10.61 3.59 -26.63
C GLN A 176 -11.70 4.19 -25.77
N LYS A 177 -11.58 4.03 -24.45
CA LYS A 177 -12.63 4.41 -23.51
C LYS A 177 -12.06 4.78 -22.16
N LYS A 178 -12.57 5.89 -21.62
CA LYS A 178 -12.49 6.17 -20.19
C LYS A 178 -13.50 5.30 -19.45
N GLY A 179 -13.03 4.22 -18.83
CA GLY A 179 -13.87 3.36 -17.98
C GLY A 179 -14.49 4.16 -16.83
N SER A 180 -15.75 3.87 -16.48
CA SER A 180 -16.42 4.52 -15.37
C SER A 180 -17.34 3.53 -14.67
N TYR A 181 -17.24 3.50 -13.34
CA TYR A 181 -18.05 2.67 -12.46
C TYR A 181 -18.64 3.57 -11.38
N SER A 182 -19.95 3.48 -11.17
CA SER A 182 -20.66 4.23 -10.14
C SER A 182 -20.73 3.44 -8.84
N GLY A 183 -21.06 4.12 -7.74
CA GLY A 183 -21.36 3.46 -6.47
C GLY A 183 -20.12 3.11 -5.64
N VAL A 184 -19.00 3.82 -5.81
CA VAL A 184 -17.89 3.74 -4.85
C VAL A 184 -18.41 4.19 -3.47
N PRO A 185 -18.36 3.33 -2.44
CA PRO A 185 -18.76 3.73 -1.10
C PRO A 185 -17.91 4.90 -0.57
N PRO A 186 -18.44 5.75 0.32
CA PRO A 186 -17.64 6.77 0.99
C PRO A 186 -16.54 6.13 1.84
N SER A 187 -15.40 6.83 1.96
CA SER A 187 -14.34 6.45 2.89
C SER A 187 -14.90 6.34 4.31
N ALA A 188 -14.43 5.33 5.04
CA ALA A 188 -14.79 5.11 6.44
C ALA A 188 -13.56 4.67 7.25
N PRO A 189 -13.46 5.04 8.54
CA PRO A 189 -12.39 4.59 9.40
C PRO A 189 -12.41 3.06 9.57
N PHE A 190 -11.29 2.50 10.01
CA PHE A 190 -11.21 1.08 10.38
C PHE A 190 -12.33 0.73 11.38
N PRO A 191 -13.07 -0.36 11.17
CA PRO A 191 -14.25 -0.68 11.98
C PRO A 191 -13.85 -1.04 13.40
N VAL A 192 -14.49 -0.39 14.37
CA VAL A 192 -14.41 -0.72 15.80
C VAL A 192 -15.83 -0.73 16.37
N PRO A 193 -16.24 -1.76 17.12
CA PRO A 193 -15.43 -2.90 17.53
C PRO A 193 -15.13 -3.89 16.37
N HIS A 194 -13.98 -4.57 16.45
CA HIS A 194 -13.53 -5.59 15.52
C HIS A 194 -13.21 -6.87 16.28
N TYR A 195 -13.63 -8.02 15.75
CA TYR A 195 -13.43 -9.34 16.36
C TYR A 195 -13.11 -10.36 15.28
N ASP A 196 -12.22 -11.30 15.61
CA ASP A 196 -11.90 -12.42 14.73
C ASP A 196 -11.57 -13.69 15.54
N THR A 197 -12.29 -14.78 15.27
CA THR A 197 -12.01 -16.14 15.82
C THR A 197 -11.23 -16.99 14.82
N PHE A 198 -10.92 -16.45 13.64
CA PHE A 198 -10.17 -17.11 12.57
C PHE A 198 -10.84 -18.34 11.93
N ASP A 199 -11.99 -18.80 12.42
CA ASP A 199 -12.75 -19.94 11.89
C ASP A 199 -13.25 -19.75 10.44
N GLY A 200 -13.45 -18.49 10.04
CA GLY A 200 -14.04 -18.12 8.76
C GLY A 200 -13.09 -18.22 7.56
N TYR A 201 -11.81 -18.54 7.77
CA TYR A 201 -10.77 -18.54 6.75
C TYR A 201 -10.40 -19.95 6.27
N PRO A 202 -9.88 -20.10 5.03
CA PRO A 202 -9.32 -21.36 4.58
C PRO A 202 -8.02 -21.71 5.33
N ASP A 203 -7.71 -23.01 5.39
CA ASP A 203 -6.45 -23.49 5.98
C ASP A 203 -5.25 -22.98 5.18
N ASN A 204 -4.20 -22.55 5.88
CA ASN A 204 -3.01 -21.88 5.35
C ASN A 204 -3.31 -20.55 4.63
N GLY A 205 -4.46 -19.93 4.92
CA GLY A 205 -4.80 -18.58 4.46
C GLY A 205 -4.35 -17.50 5.45
N GLU A 206 -4.44 -16.24 5.04
CA GLU A 206 -4.23 -15.08 5.92
C GLU A 206 -5.59 -14.57 6.45
N ALA A 207 -5.61 -14.08 7.70
CA ALA A 207 -6.78 -13.40 8.23
C ALA A 207 -6.95 -12.01 7.59
N LYS A 208 -8.19 -11.53 7.49
CA LYS A 208 -8.44 -10.19 6.94
C LYS A 208 -7.80 -9.12 7.81
N TYR A 209 -7.22 -8.14 7.13
CA TYR A 209 -6.69 -6.89 7.70
C TYR A 209 -5.40 -7.03 8.52
N PHE A 210 -4.97 -8.23 8.86
CA PHE A 210 -3.65 -8.43 9.41
C PHE A 210 -2.60 -8.25 8.31
N ALA A 211 -1.58 -7.46 8.60
CA ALA A 211 -0.48 -7.18 7.70
C ALA A 211 0.84 -7.59 8.37
N ASP A 212 1.41 -8.68 7.90
CA ASP A 212 2.66 -9.21 8.42
C ASP A 212 3.83 -8.29 8.08
N GLN A 213 4.58 -7.89 9.10
CA GLN A 213 5.76 -7.02 8.93
C GLN A 213 7.07 -7.79 9.11
N SER A 214 7.02 -8.92 9.80
CA SER A 214 8.12 -9.88 9.93
C SER A 214 7.56 -11.25 10.28
N GLY A 215 8.14 -12.32 9.73
CA GLY A 215 7.55 -13.65 9.77
C GLY A 215 6.31 -13.76 8.88
N VAL A 216 5.56 -14.84 9.05
CA VAL A 216 4.33 -15.14 8.29
C VAL A 216 3.32 -15.74 9.26
N PHE A 217 2.08 -15.25 9.21
CA PHE A 217 0.97 -15.65 10.06
C PHE A 217 -0.13 -16.28 9.21
N GLU A 218 -0.39 -17.58 9.44
CA GLU A 218 -1.35 -18.35 8.68
C GLU A 218 -2.47 -18.90 9.58
N ILE A 219 -3.63 -19.14 8.99
CA ILE A 219 -4.75 -19.82 9.65
C ILE A 219 -4.54 -21.32 9.61
N LEU A 220 -4.39 -21.95 10.76
CA LEU A 220 -4.15 -23.38 10.90
C LEU A 220 -5.22 -24.05 11.78
N PRO A 221 -5.53 -25.34 11.55
CA PRO A 221 -6.27 -26.12 12.53
C PRO A 221 -5.43 -26.26 13.80
N THR A 222 -6.06 -26.16 14.97
CA THR A 222 -5.41 -26.44 16.25
C THR A 222 -5.74 -27.83 16.75
N SER A 223 -4.86 -28.40 17.57
CA SER A 223 -5.14 -29.67 18.26
C SER A 223 -6.17 -29.52 19.37
N ASP A 224 -6.53 -28.29 19.76
CA ASP A 224 -7.60 -28.02 20.71
C ASP A 224 -8.99 -28.18 20.03
N PRO A 225 -9.75 -29.25 20.33
CA PRO A 225 -11.02 -29.50 19.66
C PRO A 225 -12.10 -28.47 19.99
N ALA A 226 -11.91 -27.60 20.99
CA ALA A 226 -12.85 -26.55 21.34
C ALA A 226 -12.69 -25.27 20.51
N VAL A 227 -11.50 -25.06 19.92
CA VAL A 227 -11.13 -23.81 19.22
C VAL A 227 -11.29 -23.93 17.70
N GLY A 228 -11.01 -25.10 17.12
CA GLY A 228 -11.17 -25.32 15.68
C GLY A 228 -9.99 -24.77 14.88
N LYS A 229 -9.94 -23.46 14.64
CA LYS A 229 -8.85 -22.80 13.90
C LYS A 229 -8.21 -21.67 14.71
N VAL A 230 -6.96 -21.39 14.39
CA VAL A 230 -6.15 -20.34 15.02
C VAL A 230 -5.34 -19.62 13.96
N MET A 231 -4.91 -18.40 14.25
CA MET A 231 -3.78 -17.81 13.54
C MET A 231 -2.49 -18.29 14.20
N ALA A 232 -1.48 -18.67 13.42
CA ALA A 232 -0.18 -19.09 13.93
C ALA A 232 0.97 -18.47 13.16
N GLN A 233 2.05 -18.15 13.86
CA GLN A 233 3.32 -17.79 13.24
C GLN A 233 4.00 -19.07 12.71
N VAL A 234 4.27 -19.16 11.41
CA VAL A 234 4.70 -20.42 10.76
C VAL A 234 6.18 -20.48 10.39
N VAL A 235 6.90 -19.36 10.48
CA VAL A 235 8.31 -19.26 10.10
C VAL A 235 9.21 -19.71 11.27
N PRO A 236 9.99 -20.80 11.11
CA PRO A 236 10.76 -21.39 12.20
C PRO A 236 12.17 -20.82 12.37
N GLU A 237 12.63 -19.98 11.43
CA GLU A 237 13.96 -19.37 11.46
C GLU A 237 13.96 -18.02 10.75
N ARG A 238 14.89 -17.14 11.14
CA ARG A 238 15.01 -15.82 10.49
C ARG A 238 15.34 -16.01 9.00
N PRO A 239 14.58 -15.41 8.07
CA PRO A 239 14.87 -15.49 6.64
C PRO A 239 16.22 -14.87 6.27
N ILE A 240 16.68 -15.16 5.05
CA ILE A 240 17.71 -14.32 4.39
C ILE A 240 17.01 -13.02 3.98
N THR A 241 17.27 -11.95 4.72
CA THR A 241 16.45 -10.74 4.66
C THR A 241 16.83 -9.81 3.51
N TRP A 242 15.82 -9.17 2.91
CA TRP A 242 16.02 -8.05 1.97
C TRP A 242 16.12 -6.71 2.70
N CYS A 243 15.41 -6.57 3.82
CA CYS A 243 15.37 -5.37 4.66
C CYS A 243 15.89 -5.66 6.09
N ASP A 244 15.80 -4.64 6.95
CA ASP A 244 16.07 -4.73 8.38
C ASP A 244 14.85 -5.33 9.10
N ASP A 245 14.51 -6.58 8.77
CA ASP A 245 13.40 -7.32 9.39
C ASP A 245 13.59 -7.41 10.91
N ALA A 246 12.51 -7.36 11.68
CA ALA A 246 12.58 -7.57 13.13
C ALA A 246 13.05 -8.99 13.48
N ASN A 247 13.67 -9.16 14.66
CA ASN A 247 13.91 -10.50 15.20
C ASN A 247 12.66 -11.12 15.83
N GLN A 248 11.63 -10.29 16.03
CA GLN A 248 10.33 -10.62 16.60
C GLN A 248 9.30 -10.63 15.46
N PRO A 249 8.92 -11.80 14.93
CA PRO A 249 7.82 -11.89 13.98
C PRO A 249 6.57 -11.19 14.50
N ASN A 250 5.95 -10.38 13.67
CA ASN A 250 4.81 -9.56 14.06
C ASN A 250 3.91 -9.23 12.88
N THR A 251 2.63 -9.10 13.21
CA THR A 251 1.57 -8.67 12.31
C THR A 251 0.81 -7.51 12.93
N LEU A 252 0.42 -6.53 12.12
CA LEU A 252 -0.28 -5.33 12.57
C LEU A 252 -1.66 -5.21 11.95
N ILE A 253 -2.53 -4.46 12.62
CA ILE A 253 -3.92 -4.24 12.21
C ILE A 253 -4.42 -2.88 12.75
N GLY A 254 -5.35 -2.27 12.03
CA GLY A 254 -6.08 -1.10 12.48
C GLY A 254 -5.59 0.20 11.86
N ASN A 255 -5.35 1.23 12.67
CA ASN A 255 -5.01 2.58 12.20
C ASN A 255 -3.81 3.17 12.96
N ILE A 256 -2.88 3.79 12.22
CA ILE A 256 -1.69 4.43 12.77
C ILE A 256 -2.00 5.65 13.66
N THR A 257 -3.19 6.24 13.52
CA THR A 257 -3.57 7.43 14.30
C THR A 257 -4.12 7.12 15.68
N TRP A 258 -4.41 5.85 16.00
CA TRP A 258 -5.03 5.50 17.28
C TRP A 258 -4.10 5.77 18.45
N THR A 259 -4.62 6.48 19.45
CA THR A 259 -3.94 6.74 20.71
C THR A 259 -4.60 5.99 21.85
N ASP A 260 -5.92 5.98 21.95
CA ASP A 260 -6.60 5.30 23.07
C ASP A 260 -7.23 4.02 22.56
N VAL A 261 -6.80 2.87 23.06
CA VAL A 261 -7.09 1.55 22.48
C VAL A 261 -7.40 0.53 23.58
N PHE A 262 -8.42 -0.29 23.37
CA PHE A 262 -8.60 -1.57 24.05
C PHE A 262 -8.40 -2.69 23.04
N ALA A 263 -7.49 -3.62 23.32
CA ALA A 263 -7.28 -4.82 22.53
C ALA A 263 -7.11 -6.06 23.44
N GLU A 264 -7.57 -7.20 22.94
CA GLU A 264 -7.47 -8.50 23.60
C GLU A 264 -7.15 -9.59 22.57
N VAL A 265 -6.39 -10.61 22.98
CA VAL A 265 -6.15 -11.81 22.19
C VAL A 265 -5.89 -13.01 23.10
N SER A 266 -6.37 -14.19 22.71
CA SER A 266 -5.99 -15.46 23.33
C SER A 266 -4.72 -15.98 22.68
N VAL A 267 -3.75 -16.43 23.47
CA VAL A 267 -2.46 -16.94 23.00
C VAL A 267 -2.16 -18.30 23.61
N LEU A 268 -1.43 -19.13 22.87
CA LEU A 268 -0.91 -20.42 23.33
C LEU A 268 0.56 -20.55 22.94
N LEU A 269 1.40 -20.78 23.95
CA LEU A 269 2.83 -21.05 23.79
C LEU A 269 3.07 -22.55 23.63
N GLU A 270 3.71 -22.95 22.53
CA GLU A 270 3.84 -24.37 22.18
C GLU A 270 5.09 -25.05 22.76
N GLY A 271 6.17 -24.29 22.97
CA GLY A 271 7.48 -24.81 23.37
C GLY A 271 8.21 -23.95 24.41
N GLU A 272 9.23 -24.51 25.04
CA GLU A 272 10.10 -23.77 25.96
C GLU A 272 10.94 -22.71 25.24
N GLY A 273 11.31 -21.63 25.95
CA GLY A 273 12.09 -20.53 25.39
C GLY A 273 11.33 -19.68 24.36
N THR A 274 10.01 -19.86 24.29
CA THR A 274 9.11 -19.05 23.45
C THR A 274 8.46 -17.94 24.27
N ALA A 275 8.06 -16.89 23.56
CA ALA A 275 7.32 -15.75 24.05
C ALA A 275 6.39 -15.21 22.96
N VAL A 276 5.26 -14.65 23.38
CA VAL A 276 4.26 -14.00 22.55
C VAL A 276 3.98 -12.60 23.06
N PHE A 277 3.43 -11.73 22.23
CA PHE A 277 2.99 -10.41 22.68
C PHE A 277 1.71 -9.94 22.01
N LEU A 278 1.00 -9.07 22.74
CA LEU A 278 0.01 -8.14 22.22
C LEU A 278 0.57 -6.72 22.39
N ALA A 279 0.34 -5.84 21.42
CA ALA A 279 0.82 -4.47 21.44
C ALA A 279 -0.24 -3.47 21.01
N ALA A 280 -0.13 -2.27 21.55
CA ALA A 280 -0.86 -1.10 21.09
C ALA A 280 0.09 0.05 20.80
N ARG A 281 -0.37 1.01 19.99
CA ARG A 281 0.39 2.19 19.59
C ARG A 281 1.71 1.86 18.88
N MET A 282 1.74 0.75 18.12
CA MET A 282 2.93 0.36 17.36
C MET A 282 3.20 1.39 16.26
N SER A 283 4.35 2.05 16.33
CA SER A 283 4.62 3.31 15.61
C SER A 283 4.90 3.17 14.11
N GLN A 284 5.33 1.98 13.66
CA GLN A 284 5.82 1.80 12.29
C GLN A 284 5.87 0.31 11.90
N GLY A 285 5.88 0.07 10.59
CA GLY A 285 6.10 -1.25 9.98
C GLY A 285 7.09 -1.17 8.80
N GLY A 286 6.96 -2.11 7.87
CA GLY A 286 7.79 -2.25 6.68
C GLY A 286 9.27 -2.48 7.01
N CYS A 287 10.17 -2.01 6.15
CA CYS A 287 11.61 -2.19 6.31
C CYS A 287 12.23 -1.52 7.56
N GLY A 288 11.46 -0.76 8.33
CA GLY A 288 11.88 -0.16 9.60
C GLY A 288 11.29 -0.83 10.83
N VAL A 289 10.56 -1.94 10.69
CA VAL A 289 9.78 -2.57 11.78
C VAL A 289 10.62 -2.95 12.99
N ALA A 290 11.91 -3.31 12.81
CA ALA A 290 12.81 -3.65 13.91
C ALA A 290 13.02 -2.52 14.95
N LYS A 291 12.64 -1.28 14.59
CA LYS A 291 12.76 -0.09 15.45
C LYS A 291 11.41 0.41 15.96
N ALA A 292 10.34 -0.37 15.78
CA ALA A 292 9.02 0.04 16.21
C ALA A 292 8.96 0.27 17.72
N THR A 293 8.37 1.41 18.10
CA THR A 293 8.03 1.75 19.48
C THR A 293 6.54 1.55 19.69
N GLY A 294 6.11 1.49 20.95
CA GLY A 294 4.72 1.21 21.29
C GLY A 294 4.59 0.86 22.75
N VAL A 295 3.56 0.07 23.05
CA VAL A 295 3.39 -0.60 24.32
C VAL A 295 3.21 -2.07 24.00
N PHE A 296 4.15 -2.90 24.42
CA PHE A 296 4.16 -4.35 24.13
C PHE A 296 4.01 -5.12 25.44
N LEU A 297 2.95 -5.92 25.56
CA LEU A 297 2.72 -6.86 26.65
C LEU A 297 3.20 -8.24 26.22
N TRP A 298 4.30 -8.68 26.80
CA TRP A 298 4.93 -9.97 26.52
C TRP A 298 4.52 -11.01 27.55
N LEU A 299 4.26 -12.24 27.10
CA LEU A 299 4.13 -13.42 27.93
C LEU A 299 5.19 -14.45 27.51
N ASP A 300 6.03 -14.86 28.45
CA ASP A 300 7.19 -15.73 28.21
C ASP A 300 7.00 -17.10 28.88
N SER A 301 7.33 -18.18 28.15
CA SER A 301 7.26 -19.57 28.61
C SER A 301 8.13 -19.88 29.84
N THR A 302 9.11 -19.03 30.16
CA THR A 302 9.96 -19.10 31.36
C THR A 302 9.27 -18.63 32.64
N GLY A 303 8.02 -18.15 32.55
CA GLY A 303 7.21 -17.77 33.71
C GLY A 303 7.31 -16.30 34.09
N PHE A 304 7.46 -15.43 33.09
CA PHE A 304 7.46 -13.98 33.26
C PHE A 304 6.51 -13.32 32.27
N TYR A 305 5.99 -12.16 32.65
CA TYR A 305 5.41 -11.22 31.71
C TYR A 305 6.16 -9.89 31.78
N ASN A 306 6.24 -9.19 30.65
CA ASN A 306 6.97 -7.94 30.55
C ASN A 306 6.12 -6.87 29.86
N ILE A 307 6.35 -5.61 30.21
CA ILE A 307 5.84 -4.46 29.45
C ILE A 307 7.06 -3.70 28.90
N THR A 308 7.14 -3.53 27.59
CA THR A 308 8.23 -2.77 26.93
C THR A 308 7.67 -1.62 26.09
N THR A 309 8.52 -0.62 25.81
CA THR A 309 8.15 0.52 24.94
C THR A 309 8.73 0.43 23.52
N ASP A 310 9.46 -0.65 23.23
CA ASP A 310 10.01 -0.99 21.92
C ASP A 310 9.85 -2.48 21.62
N LEU A 311 9.71 -2.80 20.33
CA LEU A 311 9.58 -4.19 19.84
C LEU A 311 10.83 -5.01 20.13
N ALA A 312 12.01 -4.39 20.13
CA ALA A 312 13.27 -5.07 20.39
C ALA A 312 13.47 -5.45 21.87
N GLY A 313 12.55 -5.04 22.76
CA GLY A 313 12.54 -5.38 24.17
C GLY A 313 13.68 -4.75 24.98
N LYS A 314 14.27 -3.65 24.51
CA LYS A 314 15.40 -2.98 25.18
C LYS A 314 14.94 -2.04 26.30
N GLU A 315 13.77 -1.42 26.13
CA GLU A 315 13.20 -0.43 27.03
C GLU A 315 12.07 -1.09 27.84
N GLN A 316 12.45 -1.74 28.93
CA GLN A 316 11.53 -2.47 29.80
C GLN A 316 10.96 -1.58 30.91
N VAL A 317 9.63 -1.58 31.05
CA VAL A 317 8.88 -0.86 32.09
C VAL A 317 8.53 -1.77 33.25
N VAL A 318 8.09 -3.00 32.96
CA VAL A 318 7.70 -4.02 33.95
C VAL A 318 8.32 -5.36 33.57
N SER A 319 8.73 -6.12 34.58
CA SER A 319 9.01 -7.55 34.46
C SER A 319 8.62 -8.22 35.77
N GLU A 320 7.65 -9.12 35.70
CA GLU A 320 7.06 -9.77 36.86
C GLU A 320 6.83 -11.25 36.60
N LYS A 321 6.88 -12.05 37.67
CA LYS A 321 6.63 -13.49 37.59
C LYS A 321 5.15 -13.75 37.34
N PHE A 322 4.88 -14.68 36.45
CA PHE A 322 3.54 -15.19 36.19
C PHE A 322 3.63 -16.66 35.81
N ALA A 323 2.78 -17.51 36.40
CA ALA A 323 2.86 -18.95 36.17
C ALA A 323 2.37 -19.28 34.75
N VAL A 324 3.29 -19.73 33.90
CA VAL A 324 3.01 -20.15 32.52
C VAL A 324 3.17 -21.66 32.40
N SER A 325 2.21 -22.29 31.73
CA SER A 325 2.24 -23.69 31.31
C SER A 325 2.15 -23.72 29.78
N LEU A 326 2.97 -24.55 29.15
CA LEU A 326 2.86 -24.77 27.70
C LEU A 326 1.52 -25.41 27.35
N GLN A 327 1.11 -25.28 26.09
CA GLN A 327 -0.13 -25.90 25.58
C GLN A 327 -1.38 -25.47 26.39
N THR A 328 -1.33 -24.27 26.97
CA THR A 328 -2.39 -23.68 27.77
C THR A 328 -2.72 -22.30 27.21
N TRP A 329 -4.00 -22.00 27.05
CA TRP A 329 -4.47 -20.70 26.57
C TRP A 329 -4.39 -19.63 27.66
N TYR A 330 -3.98 -18.43 27.24
CA TYR A 330 -3.95 -17.21 28.04
C TYR A 330 -4.60 -16.07 27.27
N SER A 331 -5.49 -15.30 27.89
CA SER A 331 -5.94 -14.01 27.36
C SER A 331 -4.96 -12.91 27.77
N LEU A 332 -4.48 -12.15 26.79
CA LEU A 332 -3.69 -10.93 26.95
C LEU A 332 -4.57 -9.72 26.66
N VAL A 333 -4.60 -8.75 27.57
CA VAL A 333 -5.39 -7.51 27.42
C VAL A 333 -4.47 -6.29 27.54
N ILE A 334 -4.60 -5.35 26.62
CA ILE A 334 -4.01 -4.01 26.69
C ILE A 334 -5.13 -2.96 26.63
N THR A 335 -5.07 -1.97 27.52
CA THR A 335 -5.86 -0.74 27.44
C THR A 335 -4.96 0.48 27.57
N THR A 336 -5.06 1.41 26.63
CA THR A 336 -4.30 2.66 26.65
C THR A 336 -5.26 3.86 26.68
N GLN A 337 -4.98 4.83 27.56
CA GLN A 337 -5.77 6.05 27.71
C GLN A 337 -4.86 7.22 28.12
N GLY A 338 -4.57 8.13 27.19
CA GLY A 338 -3.53 9.15 27.38
C GLY A 338 -2.20 8.49 27.76
N ASP A 339 -1.53 8.97 28.80
CA ASP A 339 -0.27 8.34 29.26
C ASP A 339 -0.50 7.07 30.12
N SER A 340 -1.74 6.71 30.43
CA SER A 340 -2.05 5.55 31.27
C SER A 340 -2.15 4.29 30.41
N VAL A 341 -1.46 3.23 30.84
CA VAL A 341 -1.54 1.89 30.25
C VAL A 341 -2.00 0.93 31.33
N PHE A 342 -3.03 0.14 31.04
CA PHE A 342 -3.46 -0.99 31.84
C PHE A 342 -3.24 -2.28 31.04
N VAL A 343 -2.72 -3.31 31.70
CA VAL A 343 -2.56 -4.64 31.12
C VAL A 343 -3.14 -5.69 32.03
N ALA A 344 -3.64 -6.78 31.46
CA ALA A 344 -4.03 -7.96 32.21
C ALA A 344 -3.68 -9.25 31.46
N ILE A 345 -3.42 -10.30 32.23
CA ILE A 345 -3.20 -11.66 31.72
C ILE A 345 -4.07 -12.60 32.53
N GLN A 346 -4.83 -13.46 31.86
CA GLN A 346 -5.66 -14.48 32.49
C GLN A 346 -5.53 -15.81 31.76
N GLY A 347 -5.23 -16.90 32.48
CA GLY A 347 -5.10 -18.23 31.91
C GLY A 347 -4.37 -19.19 32.82
N GLY A 348 -4.45 -20.49 32.55
CA GLY A 348 -3.78 -21.52 33.38
C GLY A 348 -4.17 -21.48 34.86
N GLY A 349 -5.38 -21.02 35.20
CA GLY A 349 -5.83 -20.85 36.58
C GLY A 349 -5.26 -19.64 37.33
N SER A 350 -4.52 -18.75 36.64
CA SER A 350 -3.92 -17.54 37.21
C SER A 350 -4.44 -16.27 36.53
N VAL A 351 -4.41 -15.15 37.26
CA VAL A 351 -4.75 -13.82 36.74
C VAL A 351 -3.79 -12.79 37.33
N THR A 352 -3.34 -11.84 36.52
CA THR A 352 -2.57 -10.67 36.96
C THR A 352 -2.98 -9.43 36.17
N SER A 353 -2.77 -8.26 36.75
CA SER A 353 -2.93 -6.98 36.05
C SER A 353 -1.94 -5.95 36.56
N ASN A 354 -1.59 -5.00 35.69
CA ASN A 354 -0.67 -3.92 36.01
C ASN A 354 -1.15 -2.61 35.39
N LYS A 355 -0.82 -1.48 36.02
CA LYS A 355 -1.10 -0.14 35.52
C LYS A 355 0.18 0.68 35.56
N VAL A 356 0.61 1.14 34.39
CA VAL A 356 1.86 1.90 34.23
C VAL A 356 1.61 3.22 33.50
N THR A 357 2.60 4.10 33.56
CA THR A 357 2.59 5.37 32.82
C THR A 357 3.61 5.30 31.70
N VAL A 358 3.15 5.38 30.46
CA VAL A 358 3.98 5.43 29.25
C VAL A 358 3.52 6.63 28.44
N LYS A 359 4.47 7.48 28.03
CA LYS A 359 4.17 8.68 27.24
C LYS A 359 3.32 8.32 26.02
N ALA A 360 2.21 9.03 25.84
CA ALA A 360 1.30 8.81 24.74
C ALA A 360 1.98 9.00 23.37
N GLN A 361 1.68 8.06 22.49
CA GLN A 361 1.97 8.11 21.06
C GLN A 361 0.81 7.43 20.32
N SER A 362 0.76 7.57 19.00
CA SER A 362 -0.22 6.87 18.17
C SER A 362 0.40 5.67 17.47
N GLY A 363 -0.42 4.69 17.11
CA GLY A 363 0.02 3.59 16.26
C GLY A 363 -0.98 2.44 16.19
N TYR A 364 -0.61 1.41 15.44
CA TYR A 364 -1.45 0.23 15.24
C TYR A 364 -1.60 -0.62 16.50
N VAL A 365 -2.57 -1.54 16.46
CA VAL A 365 -2.53 -2.76 17.28
C VAL A 365 -1.67 -3.77 16.54
N ALA A 366 -0.88 -4.55 17.28
CA ALA A 366 -0.06 -5.61 16.71
C ALA A 366 0.02 -6.80 17.66
N MET A 367 0.36 -7.96 17.13
CA MET A 367 0.67 -9.14 17.92
C MET A 367 1.77 -9.93 17.24
N GLY A 368 2.41 -10.82 18.00
CA GLY A 368 3.50 -11.59 17.45
C GLY A 368 4.26 -12.41 18.47
N THR A 369 5.48 -12.79 18.09
CA THR A 369 6.34 -13.70 18.83
C THR A 369 7.69 -13.05 19.13
N GLY A 370 8.33 -13.46 20.22
CA GLY A 370 9.67 -13.02 20.62
C GLY A 370 10.82 -13.52 19.73
N GLY A 371 10.54 -14.44 18.80
CA GLY A 371 11.51 -15.04 17.90
C GLY A 371 10.83 -15.88 16.82
N PHE A 372 11.61 -16.37 15.86
CA PHE A 372 11.09 -17.21 14.78
C PHE A 372 10.82 -18.63 15.29
N TYR A 373 9.61 -18.83 15.81
CA TYR A 373 9.06 -20.11 16.25
C TYR A 373 7.53 -20.03 16.23
N SER A 374 6.86 -21.18 16.32
CA SER A 374 5.40 -21.20 16.32
C SER A 374 4.80 -20.83 17.68
N ALA A 375 3.68 -20.10 17.60
CA ALA A 375 2.75 -19.82 18.68
C ALA A 375 1.39 -19.53 18.06
N GLN A 376 0.32 -19.84 18.79
CA GLN A 376 -1.06 -19.70 18.30
C GLN A 376 -1.75 -18.49 18.92
N PHE A 377 -2.61 -17.85 18.13
CA PHE A 377 -3.42 -16.69 18.46
C PHE A 377 -4.87 -16.99 18.09
N ASP A 378 -5.80 -16.63 18.96
CA ASP A 378 -7.24 -16.82 18.77
C ASP A 378 -8.05 -15.72 19.47
N ASN A 379 -9.34 -15.60 19.16
CA ASN A 379 -10.30 -14.68 19.77
C ASN A 379 -9.76 -13.23 19.85
N PHE A 380 -9.22 -12.75 18.73
CA PHE A 380 -8.70 -11.39 18.66
C PHE A 380 -9.84 -10.38 18.71
N ALA A 381 -9.67 -9.31 19.49
CA ALA A 381 -10.64 -8.24 19.60
C ALA A 381 -10.00 -6.85 19.76
N ILE A 382 -10.57 -5.86 19.09
CA ILE A 382 -10.38 -4.43 19.36
C ILE A 382 -11.76 -3.86 19.69
N LEU A 383 -11.99 -3.51 20.96
CA LEU A 383 -13.33 -3.08 21.41
C LEU A 383 -13.56 -1.57 21.25
N THR A 384 -12.52 -0.80 21.50
CA THR A 384 -12.53 0.66 21.39
C THR A 384 -11.19 1.13 20.86
N ALA A 385 -11.19 2.09 19.93
CA ALA A 385 -9.99 2.75 19.47
C ALA A 385 -10.34 4.18 19.00
N SER A 386 -9.51 5.17 19.34
CA SER A 386 -9.64 6.55 18.88
C SER A 386 -8.31 7.18 18.57
#